data_AF-A0A183LQK1-F1
#
_entry.id   AF-A0A183LQK1-F1
#
_cell.length_a   1.000
_cell.length_b   1.000
_cell.length_c   1.000
_cell.angle_alpha   90.00
_cell.angle_beta   90.00
_cell.angle_gamma   90.00
#
_symmetry.space_group_name_H-M   'P 1'
#
loop_
_entity.id
_entity.type
_entity.pdbx_description
1 polymer ?
#
loop_
_entity_poly.entity_id
_entity_poly.type
_entity_poly.pdbx_seq_one_letter_code
_entity_poly.pdbx_strand_id
1 'polypeptide(L)'
;MNLHGSLDRIQGRKDKHSATNNKRARADKFKAQAEYTESNKQVKRITRDDKQKYMEELATTMEKAAREGNMEQLYDTTKKLARRYNKPEKPVKNKEGTTITAIQEQGN
;
A
#
# COMPACT_ATOMS: atom_id res chain seq x y z
N MET A 1 41.75 38.97 -18.33
CA MET A 1 40.47 38.41 -17.84
C MET A 1 40.66 38.00 -16.38
N ASN A 2 39.83 38.51 -15.47
CA ASN A 2 40.03 38.35 -14.02
C ASN A 2 39.60 36.97 -13.54
N LEU A 3 40.49 36.25 -12.83
CA LEU A 3 40.24 34.91 -12.26
C LEU A 3 39.00 34.88 -11.33
N HIS A 4 38.78 35.98 -10.59
CA HIS A 4 37.71 36.07 -9.58
C HIS A 4 36.30 35.98 -10.19
N GLY A 5 36.06 36.66 -11.32
CA GLY A 5 34.77 36.58 -12.03
C GLY A 5 34.56 35.28 -12.81
N SER A 6 35.60 34.47 -12.98
CA SER A 6 35.50 33.13 -13.58
C SER A 6 35.06 32.08 -12.54
N LEU A 7 35.55 32.19 -11.30
CA LEU A 7 35.15 31.31 -10.19
C LEU A 7 33.67 31.48 -9.79
N ASP A 8 33.21 32.73 -9.72
CA ASP A 8 31.80 33.05 -9.39
C ASP A 8 30.80 32.42 -10.38
N ARG A 9 31.12 32.49 -11.69
CA ARG A 9 30.32 31.85 -12.75
C ARG A 9 30.32 30.32 -12.66
N ILE A 10 31.40 29.70 -12.19
CA ILE A 10 31.47 28.25 -11.99
C ILE A 10 30.60 27.86 -10.79
N GLN A 11 30.67 28.62 -9.69
CA GLN A 11 29.86 28.38 -8.50
C GLN A 11 28.36 28.53 -8.81
N GLY A 12 27.96 29.62 -9.47
CA GLY A 12 26.56 29.83 -9.87
C GLY A 12 26.00 28.73 -10.77
N ARG A 13 26.82 28.14 -11.65
CA ARG A 13 26.41 26.96 -12.46
C ARG A 13 26.21 25.71 -11.61
N LYS A 14 27.08 25.46 -10.62
CA LYS A 14 26.95 24.34 -9.68
C LYS A 14 25.67 24.46 -8.85
N ASP A 15 25.38 25.66 -8.35
CA ASP A 15 24.20 25.92 -7.52
C ASP A 15 22.89 25.78 -8.33
N LYS A 16 22.89 26.23 -9.58
CA LYS A 16 21.75 26.03 -10.47
C LYS A 16 21.50 24.55 -10.78
N HIS A 17 22.58 23.78 -10.98
CA HIS A 17 22.49 22.33 -11.21
C HIS A 17 21.97 21.59 -9.97
N SER A 18 22.49 21.91 -8.78
CA SER A 18 22.04 21.28 -7.53
C SER A 18 20.57 21.60 -7.22
N ALA A 19 20.14 22.85 -7.43
CA ALA A 19 18.74 23.25 -7.28
C ALA A 19 17.81 22.48 -8.23
N THR A 20 18.24 22.27 -9.48
CA THR A 20 17.48 21.49 -10.47
C THR A 20 17.37 20.02 -10.06
N ASN A 21 18.46 19.43 -9.60
CA ASN A 21 18.47 18.04 -9.15
C ASN A 21 17.62 17.81 -7.90
N ASN A 22 17.63 18.75 -6.95
CA ASN A 22 16.78 18.67 -5.77
C ASN A 22 15.28 18.70 -6.16
N LYS A 23 14.89 19.60 -7.07
CA LYS A 23 13.51 19.68 -7.58
C LYS A 23 13.08 18.37 -8.25
N ARG A 24 13.94 17.76 -9.07
CA ARG A 24 13.68 16.45 -9.69
C ARG A 24 13.50 15.36 -8.64
N ALA A 25 14.42 15.26 -7.67
CA ALA A 25 14.33 14.27 -6.61
C ALA A 25 13.04 14.41 -5.76
N ARG A 26 12.60 15.64 -5.47
CA ARG A 26 11.31 15.87 -4.79
C ARG A 26 10.13 15.43 -5.64
N ALA A 27 10.13 15.73 -6.94
CA ALA A 27 9.08 15.31 -7.85
C ALA A 27 8.98 13.78 -7.95
N ASP A 28 10.12 13.10 -8.05
CA ASP A 28 10.16 11.63 -8.11
C ASP A 28 9.67 10.99 -6.81
N LYS A 29 10.05 11.56 -5.65
CA LYS A 29 9.50 11.12 -4.35
C LYS A 29 7.98 11.27 -4.28
N PHE A 30 7.44 12.39 -4.80
CA PHE A 30 6.00 12.64 -4.81
C PHE A 30 5.26 11.66 -5.73
N LYS A 31 5.81 11.38 -6.92
CA LYS A 31 5.27 10.38 -7.84
C LYS A 31 5.25 8.99 -7.22
N ALA A 32 6.36 8.54 -6.64
CA ALA A 32 6.45 7.24 -5.99
C ALA A 32 5.43 7.11 -4.82
N GLN A 33 5.23 8.19 -4.06
CA GLN A 33 4.21 8.21 -2.99
C GLN A 33 2.78 8.13 -3.55
N ALA A 34 2.49 8.82 -4.65
CA ALA A 34 1.19 8.76 -5.31
C ALA A 34 0.92 7.35 -5.86
N GLU A 35 1.89 6.75 -6.55
CA GLU A 35 1.81 5.37 -7.04
C GLU A 35 1.58 4.37 -5.90
N TYR A 36 2.35 4.47 -4.81
CA TYR A 36 2.16 3.63 -3.63
C TYR A 36 0.74 3.76 -3.04
N THR A 37 0.23 4.99 -2.96
CA THR A 37 -1.11 5.26 -2.42
C THR A 37 -2.18 4.61 -3.27
N GLU A 38 -2.06 4.70 -4.59
CA GLU A 38 -3.01 4.11 -5.53
C GLU A 38 -2.95 2.57 -5.51
N SER A 39 -1.76 1.98 -5.57
CA SER A 39 -1.60 0.53 -5.45
C SER A 39 -2.11 -0.01 -4.11
N ASN A 40 -1.88 0.70 -2.99
CA ASN A 40 -2.40 0.30 -1.69
C ASN A 40 -3.93 0.34 -1.62
N LYS A 41 -4.57 1.35 -2.25
CA LYS A 41 -6.04 1.38 -2.39
C LYS A 41 -6.55 0.17 -3.18
N GLN A 42 -5.90 -0.18 -4.29
CA GLN A 42 -6.28 -1.32 -5.11
C GLN A 42 -6.14 -2.65 -4.36
N VAL A 43 -5.02 -2.88 -3.68
CA VAL A 43 -4.79 -4.08 -2.86
C VAL A 43 -5.86 -4.23 -1.78
N LYS A 44 -6.23 -3.14 -1.09
CA LYS A 44 -7.31 -3.17 -0.08
C LYS A 44 -8.66 -3.53 -0.67
N ARG A 45 -8.99 -3.02 -1.87
CA ARG A 45 -10.23 -3.39 -2.59
C ARG A 45 -10.22 -4.87 -2.97
N ILE A 46 -9.17 -5.34 -3.63
CA ILE A 46 -9.03 -6.75 -4.03
C ILE A 46 -9.13 -7.69 -2.82
N THR A 47 -8.43 -7.37 -1.72
CA THR A 47 -8.47 -8.18 -0.49
C THR A 47 -9.87 -8.25 0.11
N ARG A 48 -10.63 -7.15 0.05
CA ARG A 48 -12.03 -7.11 0.50
C ARG A 48 -12.92 -7.95 -0.41
N ASP A 49 -12.77 -7.82 -1.72
CA ASP A 49 -13.59 -8.52 -2.71
C ASP A 49 -13.34 -10.03 -2.65
N ASP A 50 -12.08 -10.46 -2.56
CA ASP A 50 -11.71 -11.88 -2.40
C ASP A 50 -12.28 -12.46 -1.10
N LYS A 51 -12.26 -11.68 0.00
CA LYS A 51 -12.88 -12.09 1.26
C LYS A 51 -14.39 -12.25 1.11
N GLN A 52 -15.06 -11.33 0.40
CA GLN A 52 -16.51 -11.41 0.15
C GLN A 52 -16.86 -12.63 -0.69
N LYS A 53 -16.16 -12.85 -1.82
CA LYS A 53 -16.35 -14.03 -2.67
C LYS A 53 -16.19 -15.33 -1.89
N TYR A 54 -15.12 -15.43 -1.10
CA TYR A 54 -14.88 -16.61 -0.26
C TYR A 54 -15.99 -16.84 0.78
N MET A 55 -16.54 -15.78 1.37
CA MET A 55 -17.67 -15.90 2.30
C MET A 55 -18.96 -16.33 1.60
N GLU A 56 -19.22 -15.82 0.40
CA GLU A 56 -20.38 -16.17 -0.42
C GLU A 56 -20.34 -17.63 -0.88
N GLU A 57 -19.18 -18.12 -1.31
CA GLU A 57 -18.97 -19.54 -1.64
C GLU A 57 -19.25 -20.45 -0.44
N LEU A 58 -18.77 -20.07 0.75
CA LEU A 58 -19.03 -20.81 1.98
C LEU A 58 -20.52 -20.80 2.35
N ALA A 59 -21.19 -19.65 2.25
CA ALA A 59 -22.62 -19.52 2.53
C ALA A 59 -23.45 -20.38 1.57
N THR A 60 -23.12 -20.35 0.28
CA THR A 60 -23.78 -21.16 -0.76
C THR A 60 -23.59 -22.66 -0.49
N THR A 61 -22.38 -23.06 -0.08
CA THR A 61 -22.08 -24.46 0.29
C THR A 61 -22.88 -24.89 1.52
N MET A 62 -22.96 -24.02 2.54
CA MET A 62 -23.73 -24.28 3.76
C MET A 62 -25.23 -24.43 3.46
N GLU A 63 -25.79 -23.56 2.61
CA GLU A 63 -27.20 -23.63 2.20
C GLU A 63 -27.49 -24.93 1.45
N LYS A 64 -26.60 -25.34 0.53
CA LYS A 64 -26.72 -26.61 -0.18
C LYS A 64 -26.69 -27.81 0.78
N ALA A 65 -25.73 -27.84 1.70
CA ALA A 65 -25.61 -28.90 2.70
C ALA A 65 -26.86 -28.99 3.60
N ALA A 66 -27.44 -27.83 3.98
CA ALA A 66 -28.68 -27.79 4.76
C ALA A 66 -29.87 -28.36 3.98
N ARG A 67 -30.00 -28.04 2.69
CA ARG A 67 -31.04 -28.60 1.81
C ARG A 67 -30.90 -30.10 1.59
N GLU A 68 -29.66 -30.59 1.49
CA GLU A 68 -29.35 -32.01 1.28
C GLU A 68 -29.34 -32.83 2.59
N GLY A 69 -29.51 -32.19 3.76
CA GLY A 69 -29.44 -32.84 5.06
C GLY A 69 -28.03 -33.30 5.47
N ASN A 70 -26.98 -32.79 4.83
CA ASN A 70 -25.59 -33.11 5.14
C ASN A 70 -25.08 -32.29 6.34
N MET A 71 -25.39 -32.76 7.54
CA MET A 71 -25.06 -32.06 8.80
C MET A 71 -23.55 -32.00 9.08
N GLU A 72 -22.77 -32.98 8.61
CA GLU A 72 -21.31 -33.00 8.79
C GLU A 72 -20.64 -31.84 8.04
N GLN A 73 -20.98 -31.65 6.75
CA GLN A 73 -20.47 -30.52 5.96
C GLN A 73 -20.91 -29.15 6.51
N LEU A 74 -22.13 -29.07 7.03
CA LEU A 74 -22.67 -27.85 7.65
C LEU A 74 -21.86 -27.47 8.91
N TYR A 75 -21.52 -28.45 9.75
CA TYR A 75 -20.70 -28.23 10.93
C TYR A 75 -19.27 -27.78 10.56
N ASP A 76 -18.62 -28.46 9.60
CA ASP A 76 -17.26 -28.14 9.19
C ASP A 76 -17.13 -26.75 8.55
N THR A 77 -18.09 -26.36 7.71
CA THR A 77 -18.12 -25.01 7.11
C THR A 77 -18.32 -23.93 8.17
N THR A 78 -19.20 -24.15 9.14
CA THR A 78 -19.42 -23.24 10.28
C THR A 78 -18.17 -23.07 11.13
N LYS A 79 -17.48 -24.17 11.44
CA LYS A 79 -16.21 -24.17 12.19
C LYS A 79 -15.11 -23.42 11.45
N LYS A 80 -15.05 -23.54 10.12
CA LYS A 80 -14.09 -22.82 9.26
C LYS A 80 -14.34 -21.31 9.28
N LEU A 81 -15.61 -20.89 9.30
CA LEU A 81 -16.04 -19.48 9.43
C LEU A 81 -15.56 -18.88 10.75
N ALA A 82 -15.81 -19.55 11.88
CA ALA A 82 -15.43 -19.06 13.21
C ALA A 82 -13.91 -18.85 13.35
N ARG A 83 -13.08 -19.70 12.72
CA ARG A 83 -11.62 -19.62 12.83
C ARG A 83 -11.00 -18.41 12.10
N ARG A 84 -11.65 -17.88 11.06
CA ARG A 84 -11.06 -16.84 10.18
C ARG A 84 -11.10 -15.43 10.77
N TYR A 85 -12.00 -15.14 11.72
CA TYR A 85 -12.17 -13.79 12.28
C TYR A 85 -11.06 -13.34 13.26
N ASN A 86 -10.12 -14.23 13.63
CA ASN A 86 -9.15 -13.97 14.70
C ASN A 86 -7.76 -13.47 14.26
N LYS A 87 -7.55 -13.08 12.99
CA LYS A 87 -6.26 -12.52 12.54
C LYS A 87 -6.37 -11.03 12.18
N PRO A 88 -5.72 -10.12 12.93
CA PRO A 88 -5.67 -8.71 12.58
C PRO A 88 -4.80 -8.48 11.33
N GLU A 89 -5.15 -7.44 10.56
CA GLU A 89 -4.37 -6.97 9.42
C GLU A 89 -2.99 -6.47 9.90
N LYS A 90 -1.91 -6.92 9.23
CA LYS A 90 -0.55 -6.52 9.60
C LYS A 90 -0.14 -5.24 8.88
N PRO A 91 0.46 -4.25 9.58
CA PRO A 91 0.96 -3.04 8.95
C PRO A 91 2.10 -3.34 7.96
N VAL A 92 2.07 -2.70 6.79
CA VAL A 92 3.15 -2.75 5.80
C VAL A 92 4.31 -1.87 6.26
N LYS A 93 5.52 -2.42 6.25
CA LYS A 93 6.77 -1.72 6.63
C LYS A 93 7.61 -1.41 5.39
N ASN A 94 8.33 -0.28 5.42
CA ASN A 94 9.33 0.05 4.40
C ASN A 94 10.64 -0.76 4.62
N LYS A 95 11.64 -0.54 3.77
CA LYS A 95 12.94 -1.22 3.84
C LYS A 95 13.68 -0.95 5.16
N GLU A 96 13.34 0.17 5.80
CA GLU A 96 13.89 0.63 7.08
C GLU A 96 13.11 0.09 8.29
N GLY A 97 12.08 -0.75 8.08
CA GLY A 97 11.29 -1.37 9.15
C GLY A 97 10.24 -0.47 9.79
N THR A 98 10.09 0.77 9.31
CA THR A 98 9.10 1.75 9.75
C THR A 98 7.75 1.44 9.12
N THR A 99 6.69 1.44 9.93
CA THR A 99 5.31 1.32 9.43
C THR A 99 5.02 2.50 8.51
N ILE A 100 4.53 2.22 7.31
CA ILE A 100 4.16 3.24 6.34
C ILE A 100 2.82 3.84 6.78
N THR A 101 2.86 4.77 7.73
CA THR A 101 1.71 5.59 8.13
C THR A 101 1.52 6.71 7.12
N ALA A 102 0.30 6.91 6.65
CA ALA A 102 -0.03 7.71 5.47
C ALA A 102 0.20 9.23 5.58
N ILE A 103 0.87 9.74 6.61
CA ILE A 103 0.92 11.19 6.87
C ILE A 103 2.30 11.55 7.42
N GLN A 104 3.19 11.99 6.55
CA GLN A 104 4.05 13.13 6.87
C GLN A 104 3.39 14.31 6.17
N GLU A 105 2.63 15.08 6.95
CA GLU A 105 2.25 16.45 6.59
C GLU A 105 3.53 17.16 6.12
N GLN A 106 3.55 17.56 4.85
CA GLN A 106 4.54 18.51 4.40
C GLN A 106 4.14 19.84 5.04
N GLY A 107 4.76 20.17 6.17
CA GLY A 107 4.73 21.51 6.73
C GLY A 107 5.20 22.52 5.68
N ASN A 108 4.52 23.67 5.64
CA ASN A 108 4.80 24.83 4.80
C ASN A 108 6.29 25.20 4.74
#